data_AF-A0A4R1VVT2-F1
#
_entry.id   AF-A0A4R1VVT2-F1
#
_cell.length_a   1.000
_cell.length_b   1.000
_cell.length_c   1.000
_cell.angle_alpha   90.00
_cell.angle_beta   90.00
_cell.angle_gamma   90.00
#
_symmetry.space_group_name_H-M   'P 1'
#
loop_
_entity.id
_entity.type
_entity.pdbx_description
1 polymer ?
#
loop_
_entity_poly.entity_id
_entity_poly.type
_entity_poly.pdbx_seq_one_letter_code
_entity_poly.pdbx_strand_id
1 'polypeptide(L)'
;MKYWSIGDRHFLGLAQGLALPSSRAKTATRSSSSGTARSSCSSSSSSRWAYNWHPFELNGQYFVAHTDHITDSVLYRWDGSHYVLYQSLLENSGRTFAHFTSGDTYLVAAGLAQPPSVLRWDGARFVATGNLDGLGTRELRVVEKDGRTYLIRVNFILGTPADPRPSLISQIYEWRDGGFVKVADFPTTGGTDAEVINLNDRGTR
;
A
#
# COMPACT_ATOMS: atom_id res chain seq x y z
N MET A 1 1.99 1.82 -10.82
CA MET A 1 1.76 0.53 -11.54
C MET A 1 2.37 -0.57 -10.70
N LYS A 2 1.75 -1.75 -10.63
CA LYS A 2 2.31 -2.91 -9.92
C LYS A 2 2.11 -4.17 -10.75
N TYR A 3 3.12 -5.02 -10.80
CA TYR A 3 3.06 -6.35 -11.42
C TYR A 3 3.07 -7.45 -10.35
N TRP A 4 2.33 -8.52 -10.58
CA TRP A 4 2.41 -9.75 -9.79
C TRP A 4 1.89 -10.96 -10.58
N SER A 5 2.09 -12.16 -10.04
CA SER A 5 1.60 -13.41 -10.61
C SER A 5 1.04 -14.34 -9.56
N ILE A 6 0.11 -15.21 -9.98
CA ILE A 6 -0.41 -16.35 -9.21
C ILE A 6 -0.31 -17.57 -10.11
N GLY A 7 0.62 -18.48 -9.82
CA GLY A 7 0.99 -19.55 -10.75
C GLY A 7 1.34 -18.96 -12.12
N ASP A 8 0.75 -19.50 -13.19
CA ASP A 8 0.97 -19.04 -14.57
C ASP A 8 0.17 -17.79 -14.95
N ARG A 9 -0.64 -17.24 -14.03
CA ARG A 9 -1.44 -16.03 -14.29
C ARG A 9 -0.63 -14.79 -13.93
N HIS A 10 -0.57 -13.84 -14.86
CA HIS A 10 0.13 -12.57 -14.67
C HIS A 10 -0.85 -11.40 -14.60
N PHE A 11 -0.56 -10.45 -13.72
CA PHE A 11 -1.40 -9.29 -13.45
C PHE A 11 -0.57 -8.01 -13.52
N LEU A 12 -1.13 -6.97 -14.13
CA LEU A 12 -0.61 -5.61 -14.09
C LEU A 12 -1.70 -4.68 -13.55
N GLY A 13 -1.52 -4.22 -12.32
CA GLY A 13 -2.37 -3.22 -11.67
C GLY A 13 -1.97 -1.81 -12.10
N LEU A 14 -2.87 -1.14 -12.82
CA LEU A 14 -2.74 0.27 -13.16
C LEU A 14 -3.62 1.08 -12.20
N ALA A 15 -2.99 1.97 -11.43
CA ALA A 15 -3.70 2.97 -10.63
C ALA A 15 -3.88 4.21 -11.50
N GLN A 16 -5.04 4.30 -12.15
CA GLN A 16 -5.41 5.44 -13.01
C GLN A 16 -6.55 6.18 -12.30
N GLY A 17 -6.32 7.44 -11.90
CA GLY A 17 -7.28 8.14 -11.05
C GLY A 17 -7.30 9.64 -11.29
N LEU A 18 -8.27 10.10 -12.07
CA LEU A 18 -9.04 11.30 -11.79
C LEU A 18 -10.40 11.19 -12.48
N ALA A 19 -11.46 10.92 -11.73
CA ALA A 19 -12.83 11.11 -12.20
C ALA A 19 -13.21 12.59 -12.01
N LEU A 20 -13.15 13.39 -13.09
CA LEU A 20 -13.58 14.79 -13.06
C LEU A 20 -15.11 14.89 -12.86
N PRO A 21 -15.63 15.90 -12.12
CA PRO A 21 -17.06 16.02 -11.81
C PRO A 21 -18.01 16.05 -13.02
N SER A 22 -17.51 16.40 -14.21
CA SER A 22 -18.29 16.51 -15.45
C SER A 22 -18.31 15.25 -16.32
N SER A 23 -17.57 14.19 -15.98
CA SER A 23 -17.62 12.95 -16.75
C SER A 23 -18.50 11.92 -16.07
N ARG A 24 -19.61 11.55 -16.73
CA ARG A 24 -20.47 10.41 -16.35
C ARG A 24 -19.79 9.05 -16.58
N ALA A 25 -18.46 9.05 -16.78
CA ALA A 25 -17.67 7.86 -17.06
C ALA A 25 -17.18 7.27 -15.74
N LYS A 26 -17.77 6.13 -15.34
CA LYS A 26 -17.18 5.25 -14.34
C LYS A 26 -15.75 4.93 -14.79
N THR A 27 -14.73 5.47 -14.12
CA THR A 27 -13.34 5.17 -14.46
C THR A 27 -13.06 3.77 -13.94
N ALA A 28 -13.16 2.77 -14.82
CA ALA A 28 -12.88 1.39 -14.44
C ALA A 28 -11.37 1.25 -14.17
N THR A 29 -11.00 0.87 -12.95
CA THR A 29 -9.64 0.42 -12.67
C THR A 29 -9.41 -0.86 -13.47
N ARG A 30 -8.53 -0.82 -14.47
CA ARG A 30 -8.24 -1.96 -15.34
C ARG A 30 -6.95 -2.63 -14.88
N SER A 31 -7.05 -3.90 -14.48
CA SER A 31 -5.91 -4.82 -14.51
C SER A 31 -5.84 -5.45 -15.92
N SER A 32 -4.75 -5.27 -16.66
CA SER A 32 -4.56 -5.98 -17.93
C SER A 32 -3.48 -7.06 -17.80
N SER A 33 -3.79 -8.28 -18.22
CA SER A 33 -2.79 -9.35 -18.41
C SER A 33 -2.28 -9.34 -19.85
N SER A 34 -0.97 -9.52 -20.05
CA SER A 34 -0.37 -9.82 -21.35
C SER A 34 0.26 -11.21 -21.31
N GLY A 35 -0.37 -12.17 -21.99
CA GLY A 35 0.06 -13.58 -22.06
C GLY A 35 -1.11 -14.55 -21.83
N THR A 36 -1.62 -15.16 -22.91
CA THR A 36 -2.52 -16.34 -23.05
C THR A 36 -3.64 -16.68 -22.05
N ALA A 37 -3.98 -15.83 -21.08
CA ALA A 37 -5.21 -15.89 -20.31
C ALA A 37 -5.65 -14.47 -19.92
N ARG A 38 -6.64 -13.93 -20.64
CA ARG A 38 -7.33 -12.69 -20.26
C ARG A 38 -8.24 -12.99 -19.06
N SER A 39 -7.72 -12.81 -17.84
CA SER A 39 -8.58 -12.65 -16.66
C SER A 39 -8.70 -11.16 -16.37
N SER A 40 -9.74 -10.53 -16.91
CA SER A 40 -10.15 -9.20 -16.47
C SER A 40 -10.65 -9.30 -15.03
N CYS A 41 -10.10 -8.51 -14.11
CA CYS A 41 -10.80 -8.23 -12.87
C CYS A 41 -12.05 -7.42 -13.24
N SER A 42 -13.19 -8.10 -13.38
CA SER A 42 -14.49 -7.46 -13.65
C SER A 42 -15.13 -6.88 -12.39
N SER A 43 -14.37 -6.77 -11.29
CA SER A 43 -14.76 -5.85 -10.24
C SER A 43 -14.67 -4.45 -10.86
N SER A 44 -15.80 -3.94 -11.36
CA SER A 44 -16.01 -2.50 -11.39
C SER A 44 -16.00 -2.02 -9.94
N SER A 45 -14.83 -2.01 -9.32
CA SER A 45 -14.65 -1.45 -8.01
C SER A 45 -14.84 0.05 -8.19
N SER A 46 -15.65 0.60 -7.31
CA SER A 46 -16.03 2.01 -7.21
C SER A 46 -14.85 2.95 -6.92
N SER A 47 -13.62 2.55 -7.25
CA SER A 47 -12.44 3.38 -7.11
C SER A 47 -12.63 4.66 -7.92
N ARG A 48 -12.49 5.79 -7.25
CA ARG A 48 -12.65 7.12 -7.86
C ARG A 48 -11.30 7.79 -8.06
N TRP A 49 -10.27 7.34 -7.34
CA TRP A 49 -8.92 7.87 -7.43
C TRP A 49 -7.90 6.88 -6.84
N ALA A 50 -7.61 5.82 -7.59
CA ALA A 50 -6.62 4.80 -7.23
C ALA A 50 -5.19 5.36 -7.18
N TYR A 51 -4.37 4.84 -6.24
CA TYR A 51 -2.95 5.21 -6.10
C TYR A 51 -1.98 4.01 -6.14
N ASN A 52 -2.32 2.91 -5.47
CA ASN A 52 -1.40 1.81 -5.23
C ASN A 52 -2.13 0.46 -5.24
N TRP A 53 -1.37 -0.56 -5.66
CA TRP A 53 -1.72 -1.97 -5.63
C TRP A 53 -0.61 -2.70 -4.88
N HIS A 54 -0.96 -3.42 -3.81
CA HIS A 54 -0.02 -4.12 -2.95
C HIS A 54 -0.39 -5.61 -2.85
N PRO A 55 0.13 -6.45 -3.76
CA PRO A 55 -0.03 -7.91 -3.72
C PRO A 55 0.85 -8.53 -2.64
N PHE A 56 0.33 -9.54 -1.95
CA PHE A 56 1.07 -10.37 -1.01
C PHE A 56 0.40 -11.74 -0.84
N GLU A 57 1.16 -12.71 -0.33
CA GLU A 57 0.67 -14.04 0.04
C GLU A 57 0.62 -14.16 1.56
N LEU A 58 -0.41 -14.82 2.07
CA LEU A 58 -0.59 -15.12 3.48
C LEU A 58 -1.24 -16.49 3.63
N ASN A 59 -0.56 -17.42 4.29
CA ASN A 59 -1.06 -18.78 4.57
C ASN A 59 -1.55 -19.52 3.31
N GLY A 60 -0.81 -19.41 2.19
CA GLY A 60 -1.19 -20.03 0.90
C GLY A 60 -2.35 -19.34 0.18
N GLN A 61 -2.84 -18.21 0.69
CA GLN A 61 -3.87 -17.39 0.06
C GLN A 61 -3.25 -16.13 -0.54
N TYR A 62 -3.75 -15.74 -1.71
CA TYR A 62 -3.28 -14.55 -2.41
C TYR A 62 -4.20 -13.38 -2.15
N PHE A 63 -3.60 -12.26 -1.75
CA PHE A 63 -4.30 -11.02 -1.47
C PHE A 63 -3.72 -9.86 -2.27
N VAL A 64 -4.56 -8.87 -2.54
CA VAL A 64 -4.15 -7.60 -3.11
C VAL A 64 -4.85 -6.47 -2.37
N ALA A 65 -4.07 -5.62 -1.70
CA ALA A 65 -4.59 -4.39 -1.13
C ALA A 65 -4.59 -3.27 -2.19
N HIS A 66 -5.67 -2.50 -2.25
CA HIS A 66 -5.87 -1.43 -3.21
C HIS A 66 -6.19 -0.12 -2.49
N THR A 67 -5.42 0.93 -2.76
CA THR A 67 -5.64 2.24 -2.13
C THR A 67 -6.48 3.15 -3.01
N ASP A 68 -7.42 3.87 -2.40
CA ASP A 68 -8.17 4.93 -3.06
C ASP A 68 -8.18 6.21 -2.21
N HIS A 69 -8.13 7.37 -2.87
CA HIS A 69 -8.13 8.66 -2.17
C HIS A 69 -9.52 9.14 -1.75
N ILE A 70 -10.56 8.75 -2.49
CA ILE A 70 -11.93 9.26 -2.33
C ILE A 70 -12.81 8.22 -1.64
N THR A 71 -12.67 6.96 -2.01
CA THR A 71 -13.37 5.84 -1.36
C THR A 71 -12.44 5.07 -0.44
N ASP A 72 -12.99 4.13 0.31
CA ASP A 72 -12.20 3.20 1.11
C ASP A 72 -11.11 2.50 0.30
N SER A 73 -9.96 2.35 0.94
CA SER A 73 -8.93 1.42 0.52
C SER A 73 -9.28 0.03 1.06
N VAL A 74 -9.14 -0.99 0.22
CA VAL A 74 -9.74 -2.31 0.46
C VAL A 74 -8.73 -3.42 0.23
N LEU A 75 -8.99 -4.57 0.84
CA LEU A 75 -8.30 -5.83 0.57
C LEU A 75 -9.16 -6.71 -0.32
N TYR A 76 -8.57 -7.26 -1.37
CA TYR A 76 -9.16 -8.33 -2.17
C TYR A 76 -8.47 -9.65 -1.87
N ARG A 77 -9.23 -10.75 -1.89
CA ARG A 77 -8.72 -12.12 -1.81
C ARG A 77 -8.96 -12.85 -3.13
N TRP A 78 -7.99 -13.63 -3.58
CA TRP A 78 -8.15 -14.51 -4.72
C TRP A 78 -8.98 -15.74 -4.36
N ASP A 79 -10.00 -16.06 -5.15
CA ASP A 79 -10.88 -17.23 -4.93
C ASP A 79 -10.52 -18.46 -5.78
N GLY A 80 -9.43 -18.39 -6.54
CA GLY A 80 -9.03 -19.39 -7.54
C GLY A 80 -9.30 -18.94 -8.98
N SER A 81 -10.19 -17.96 -9.17
CA SER A 81 -10.62 -17.50 -10.49
C SER A 81 -10.54 -15.98 -10.69
N HIS A 82 -10.90 -15.19 -9.67
CA HIS A 82 -10.87 -13.74 -9.66
C HIS A 82 -10.62 -13.19 -8.25
N TYR A 83 -10.38 -11.89 -8.16
CA TYR A 83 -10.27 -11.18 -6.88
C TYR A 83 -11.65 -10.76 -6.39
N VAL A 84 -11.98 -11.14 -5.14
CA VAL A 84 -13.23 -10.76 -4.47
C VAL A 84 -12.95 -9.83 -3.29
N LEU A 85 -13.84 -8.86 -3.04
CA LEU A 85 -13.69 -7.94 -1.91
C LEU A 85 -13.68 -8.73 -0.60
N TYR A 86 -12.66 -8.51 0.22
CA TYR A 86 -12.45 -9.24 1.47
C TYR A 86 -12.74 -8.38 2.70
N GLN A 87 -12.21 -7.16 2.74
CA GLN A 87 -12.40 -6.22 3.87
C GLN A 87 -12.06 -4.78 3.45
N SER A 88 -12.62 -3.80 4.16
CA SER A 88 -12.12 -2.42 4.15
C SER A 88 -10.90 -2.31 5.07
N LEU A 89 -9.91 -1.51 4.67
CA LEU A 89 -8.63 -1.35 5.37
C LEU A 89 -8.39 0.07 5.88
N LEU A 90 -8.84 1.08 5.14
CA LEU A 90 -8.61 2.48 5.43
C LEU A 90 -9.74 3.30 4.83
N GLU A 91 -10.41 4.12 5.63
CA GLU A 91 -11.44 5.04 5.15
C GLU A 91 -10.78 6.18 4.37
N ASN A 92 -11.06 6.27 3.06
CA ASN A 92 -10.58 7.31 2.15
C ASN A 92 -9.08 7.68 2.30
N SER A 93 -8.65 8.73 1.59
CA SER A 93 -7.31 9.33 1.65
C SER A 93 -6.10 8.41 1.38
N GLY A 94 -6.30 7.15 0.99
CA GLY A 94 -5.29 6.10 0.93
C GLY A 94 -4.20 6.36 -0.11
N ARG A 95 -2.99 5.91 0.22
CA ARG A 95 -1.80 6.11 -0.61
C ARG A 95 -0.95 4.87 -0.78
N THR A 96 -0.71 4.13 0.30
CA THR A 96 0.18 2.97 0.26
C THR A 96 -0.17 1.94 1.33
N PHE A 97 0.33 0.73 1.14
CA PHE A 97 0.33 -0.34 2.11
C PHE A 97 1.74 -0.94 2.21
N ALA A 98 2.07 -1.46 3.38
CA ALA A 98 3.29 -2.22 3.63
C ALA A 98 2.96 -3.45 4.46
N HIS A 99 3.41 -4.64 4.05
CA HIS A 99 3.20 -5.88 4.81
C HIS A 99 4.54 -6.46 5.28
N PHE A 100 4.54 -7.12 6.43
CA PHE A 100 5.71 -7.80 7.01
C PHE A 100 5.28 -8.87 8.02
N THR A 101 6.23 -9.72 8.42
CA THR A 101 6.01 -10.77 9.41
C THR A 101 6.97 -10.61 10.58
N SER A 102 6.46 -10.75 11.80
CA SER A 102 7.24 -10.78 13.04
C SER A 102 6.52 -11.69 14.04
N GLY A 103 6.61 -13.00 13.85
CA GLY A 103 5.77 -13.99 14.53
C GLY A 103 4.36 -14.02 13.94
N ASP A 104 3.66 -12.89 13.98
CA ASP A 104 2.39 -12.65 13.29
C ASP A 104 2.58 -11.89 11.97
N THR A 105 1.56 -11.88 11.11
CA THR A 105 1.53 -11.06 9.89
C THR A 105 0.88 -9.72 10.16
N TYR A 106 1.53 -8.65 9.69
CA TYR A 106 1.08 -7.28 9.85
C TYR A 106 0.94 -6.58 8.51
N LEU A 107 0.02 -5.61 8.47
CA LEU A 107 -0.19 -4.68 7.36
C LEU A 107 -0.27 -3.27 7.92
N VAL A 108 0.53 -2.37 7.38
CA VAL A 108 0.45 -0.94 7.67
C VAL A 108 -0.33 -0.26 6.54
N ALA A 109 -1.42 0.40 6.88
CA ALA A 109 -2.29 1.12 5.97
C ALA A 109 -2.10 2.63 6.13
N ALA A 110 -1.81 3.35 5.04
CA ALA A 110 -1.50 4.77 5.13
C ALA A 110 -2.19 5.63 4.08
N GLY A 111 -2.53 6.85 4.51
CA GLY A 111 -3.08 7.92 3.69
C GLY A 111 -2.53 9.27 4.11
N LEU A 112 -2.98 10.33 3.42
CA LEU A 112 -2.52 11.68 3.71
C LEU A 112 -3.20 12.29 4.94
N ALA A 113 -4.48 11.96 5.18
CA ALA A 113 -5.34 12.68 6.11
C ALA A 113 -5.46 12.03 7.50
N GLN A 114 -4.94 10.82 7.67
CA GLN A 114 -4.96 10.10 8.95
C GLN A 114 -3.61 9.48 9.30
N PRO A 115 -3.34 9.26 10.60
CA PRO A 115 -2.14 8.54 11.02
C PRO A 115 -2.16 7.10 10.45
N PRO A 116 -1.01 6.55 10.02
CA PRO A 116 -0.94 5.18 9.51
C PRO A 116 -1.45 4.17 10.54
N SER A 117 -2.27 3.22 10.13
CA SER A 117 -2.80 2.15 10.98
C SER A 117 -1.94 0.90 10.88
N VAL A 118 -1.57 0.34 12.03
CA VAL A 118 -0.89 -0.97 12.12
C VAL A 118 -1.94 -2.03 12.39
N LEU A 119 -2.12 -2.93 11.43
CA LEU A 119 -3.11 -3.99 11.46
C LEU A 119 -2.41 -5.34 11.62
N ARG A 120 -2.92 -6.20 12.50
CA ARG A 120 -2.45 -7.58 12.70
C ARG A 120 -3.46 -8.56 12.11
N TRP A 121 -2.99 -9.61 11.45
CA TRP A 121 -3.84 -10.72 11.06
C TRP A 121 -4.27 -11.53 12.29
N ASP A 122 -5.57 -11.69 12.50
CA ASP A 122 -6.13 -12.43 13.64
C ASP A 122 -6.42 -13.91 13.34
N GLY A 123 -6.04 -14.39 12.16
CA GLY A 123 -6.40 -15.71 11.65
C GLY A 123 -7.51 -15.67 10.60
N ALA A 124 -8.33 -14.62 10.58
CA ALA A 124 -9.43 -14.44 9.64
C ALA A 124 -9.40 -13.08 8.91
N ARG A 125 -8.95 -12.02 9.55
CA ARG A 125 -8.94 -10.65 8.99
C ARG A 125 -7.82 -9.83 9.58
N PHE A 126 -7.55 -8.67 8.98
CA PHE A 126 -6.66 -7.69 9.61
C PHE A 126 -7.44 -6.83 10.61
N VAL A 127 -6.93 -6.71 11.83
CA VAL A 127 -7.53 -5.93 12.92
C VAL A 127 -6.52 -4.89 13.40
N ALA A 128 -6.98 -3.66 13.63
CA ALA A 128 -6.12 -2.58 14.12
C ALA A 128 -5.54 -2.91 15.51
N THR A 129 -4.25 -2.65 15.66
CA THR A 129 -3.50 -2.84 16.92
C THR A 129 -2.86 -1.54 17.43
N GLY A 130 -2.77 -0.53 16.57
CA GLY A 130 -2.25 0.79 16.92
C GLY A 130 -2.06 1.65 15.68
N ASN A 131 -1.47 2.82 15.88
CA ASN A 131 -1.16 3.79 14.83
C ASN A 131 0.27 4.30 14.96
N LEU A 132 0.84 4.76 13.85
CA LEU A 132 2.04 5.61 13.87
C LEU A 132 1.62 7.08 14.04
N ASP A 133 2.44 7.90 14.66
CA ASP A 133 2.12 9.32 14.89
C ASP A 133 2.23 10.19 13.64
N GLY A 134 1.29 11.12 13.45
CA GLY A 134 1.37 12.20 12.45
C GLY A 134 0.79 11.87 11.08
N LEU A 135 0.58 12.91 10.26
CA LEU A 135 -0.14 12.85 8.97
C LEU A 135 0.79 12.89 7.74
N GLY A 136 0.21 12.82 6.55
CA GLY A 136 0.91 13.11 5.29
C GLY A 136 1.68 11.93 4.70
N THR A 137 1.43 10.71 5.17
CA THR A 137 2.12 9.52 4.68
C THR A 137 1.76 9.25 3.24
N ARG A 138 2.80 9.17 2.41
CA ARG A 138 2.67 8.92 0.98
C ARG A 138 3.19 7.56 0.58
N GLU A 139 4.34 7.16 1.13
CA GLU A 139 4.95 5.88 0.83
C GLU A 139 5.43 5.19 2.11
N LEU A 140 5.39 3.86 2.09
CA LEU A 140 5.84 2.99 3.15
C LEU A 140 6.72 1.89 2.56
N ARG A 141 7.92 1.72 3.13
CA ARG A 141 8.86 0.67 2.71
C ARG A 141 9.31 -0.13 3.91
N VAL A 142 8.93 -1.41 3.93
CA VAL A 142 9.48 -2.37 4.90
C VAL A 142 10.87 -2.80 4.43
N VAL A 143 11.79 -2.87 5.38
CA VAL A 143 13.17 -3.30 5.16
C VAL A 143 13.52 -4.31 6.25
N GLU A 144 13.90 -5.51 5.86
CA GLU A 144 14.44 -6.52 6.77
C GLU A 144 15.95 -6.51 6.69
N LYS A 145 16.62 -6.34 7.83
CA LYS A 145 18.08 -6.30 7.91
C LYS A 145 18.56 -6.85 9.24
N ASP A 146 19.49 -7.80 9.19
CA ASP A 146 20.10 -8.42 10.37
C ASP A 146 19.07 -8.98 11.37
N GLY A 147 18.00 -9.60 10.85
CA GLY A 147 16.90 -10.16 11.65
C GLY A 147 15.97 -9.12 12.27
N ARG A 148 16.09 -7.84 11.88
CA ARG A 148 15.25 -6.74 12.36
C ARG A 148 14.39 -6.20 11.24
N THR A 149 13.19 -5.76 11.60
CA THR A 149 12.25 -5.14 10.67
C THR A 149 12.23 -3.64 10.88
N TYR A 150 12.46 -2.90 9.80
CA TYR A 150 12.35 -1.45 9.76
C TYR A 150 11.23 -1.03 8.82
N LEU A 151 10.64 0.13 9.10
CA LEU A 151 9.67 0.78 8.25
C LEU A 151 10.16 2.19 7.93
N ILE A 152 10.43 2.45 6.66
CA ILE A 152 10.65 3.81 6.15
C ILE A 152 9.28 4.38 5.79
N ARG A 153 8.99 5.55 6.34
CA ARG A 153 7.80 6.33 6.03
C ARG A 153 8.21 7.60 5.33
N VAL A 154 7.67 7.82 4.12
CA VAL A 154 7.87 9.05 3.34
C VAL A 154 6.63 9.91 3.43
N ASN A 155 6.83 11.17 3.85
CA ASN A 155 5.78 12.18 3.90
C ASN A 155 5.83 13.09 2.67
N PHE A 156 4.64 13.39 2.14
CA PHE A 156 4.47 14.15 0.90
C PHE A 156 4.23 15.64 1.15
N ILE A 157 2.97 16.04 1.31
CA ILE A 157 2.53 17.42 1.39
C ILE A 157 1.31 17.46 2.32
N LEU A 158 1.29 18.45 3.20
CA LEU A 158 0.10 18.83 3.98
C LEU A 158 -0.40 20.21 3.52
N GLY A 159 -1.52 20.67 4.09
CA GLY A 159 -2.13 21.94 3.72
C GLY A 159 -3.07 21.80 2.52
N THR A 160 -3.30 22.91 1.82
CA THR A 160 -4.22 22.97 0.68
C THR A 160 -3.47 23.30 -0.60
N PRO A 161 -4.06 23.13 -1.80
CA PRO A 161 -3.43 23.59 -3.03
C PRO A 161 -3.07 25.10 -3.02
N ALA A 162 -3.82 25.92 -2.26
CA ALA A 162 -3.57 27.36 -2.14
C ALA A 162 -2.51 27.72 -1.08
N ASP A 163 -2.32 26.85 -0.08
CA ASP A 163 -1.29 26.98 0.99
C ASP A 163 -0.64 25.61 1.22
N PRO A 164 0.22 25.14 0.30
CA PRO A 164 0.85 23.84 0.42
C PRO A 164 1.99 23.88 1.43
N ARG A 165 2.10 22.82 2.22
CA ARG A 165 3.19 22.60 3.19
C ARG A 165 3.98 21.36 2.79
N PRO A 166 4.89 21.47 1.81
CA PRO A 166 5.59 20.31 1.25
C PRO A 166 6.81 19.90 2.09
N SER A 167 7.40 20.80 2.87
CA SER A 167 8.54 20.51 3.73
C SER A 167 8.07 19.85 5.02
N LEU A 168 8.26 18.55 5.11
CA LEU A 168 7.85 17.68 6.21
C LEU A 168 9.04 16.89 6.73
N ILE A 169 8.85 16.22 7.87
CA ILE A 169 9.82 15.28 8.42
C ILE A 169 9.29 13.87 8.17
N SER A 170 10.04 13.07 7.43
CA SER A 170 9.85 11.64 7.22
C SER A 170 10.58 10.84 8.30
N GLN A 171 10.25 9.56 8.44
CA GLN A 171 10.67 8.76 9.59
C GLN A 171 11.20 7.37 9.19
N ILE A 172 12.10 6.84 10.01
CA ILE A 172 12.44 5.42 10.04
C ILE A 172 12.01 4.88 11.40
N TYR A 173 11.29 3.76 11.39
CA TYR A 173 10.89 3.03 12.58
C TYR A 173 11.56 1.65 12.58
N GLU A 174 11.82 1.11 13.77
CA GLU A 174 12.19 -0.29 14.00
C GLU A 174 11.03 -0.98 14.73
N TRP A 175 10.69 -2.19 14.30
CA TRP A 175 9.73 -3.03 15.00
C TRP A 175 10.38 -3.63 16.25
N ARG A 176 9.81 -3.35 17.42
CA ARG A 176 10.26 -3.85 18.72
C ARG A 176 9.04 -4.19 19.58
N ASP A 177 9.04 -5.37 20.17
CA ASP A 177 8.05 -5.79 21.19
C ASP A 177 6.58 -5.57 20.78
N GLY A 178 6.25 -5.85 19.52
CA GLY A 178 4.88 -5.74 19.01
C GLY A 178 4.45 -4.33 18.55
N GLY A 179 5.39 -3.39 18.45
CA GLY A 179 5.11 -2.03 17.96
C GLY A 179 6.28 -1.40 17.21
N PHE A 180 6.01 -0.29 16.52
CA PHE A 180 7.04 0.50 15.85
C PHE A 180 7.62 1.57 16.78
N VAL A 181 8.93 1.53 16.99
CA VAL A 181 9.70 2.56 17.70
C VAL A 181 10.43 3.41 16.68
N LYS A 182 10.24 4.74 16.71
CA LYS A 182 10.94 5.65 15.79
C LYS A 182 12.43 5.70 16.13
N VAL A 183 13.29 5.49 15.13
CA VAL A 183 14.75 5.45 15.30
C VAL A 183 15.48 6.56 14.54
N ALA A 184 14.83 7.18 13.53
CA ALA A 184 15.38 8.32 12.85
C ALA A 184 14.27 9.22 12.26
N ASP A 185 14.61 10.50 12.13
CA ASP A 185 13.86 11.50 11.39
C ASP A 185 14.75 12.00 10.23
N PHE A 186 14.15 12.28 9.08
CA PHE A 186 14.85 12.91 7.96
C PHE A 186 13.93 13.86 7.20
N PRO A 187 14.41 15.03 6.75
CA PRO A 187 13.57 16.00 6.05
C PRO A 187 13.19 15.48 4.65
N THR A 188 11.94 15.71 4.25
CA THR A 188 11.47 15.54 2.87
C THR A 188 10.74 16.79 2.40
N THR A 189 10.87 17.12 1.13
CA THR A 189 10.06 18.16 0.48
C THR A 189 9.28 17.52 -0.65
N GLY A 190 7.97 17.32 -0.47
CA GLY A 190 7.13 16.67 -1.49
C GLY A 190 7.52 15.21 -1.76
N GLY A 191 7.98 14.47 -0.74
CA GLY A 191 8.47 13.10 -0.89
C GLY A 191 7.39 12.15 -1.42
N THR A 192 7.71 11.36 -2.45
CA THR A 192 6.73 10.50 -3.12
C THR A 192 6.99 9.01 -3.01
N ASP A 193 8.24 8.61 -2.80
CA ASP A 193 8.66 7.21 -2.88
C ASP A 193 9.93 6.98 -2.05
N ALA A 194 10.19 5.72 -1.69
CA ALA A 194 11.46 5.27 -1.13
C ALA A 194 11.75 3.84 -1.58
N GLU A 195 12.97 3.60 -2.05
CA GLU A 195 13.47 2.26 -2.37
C GLU A 195 14.82 2.03 -1.68
N VAL A 196 15.04 0.78 -1.27
CA VAL A 196 16.28 0.38 -0.61
C VAL A 196 17.12 -0.46 -1.56
N ILE A 197 18.37 -0.03 -1.76
CA ILE A 197 19.32 -0.67 -2.65
C ILE A 197 20.42 -1.32 -1.80
N ASN A 198 20.59 -2.63 -1.93
CA ASN A 198 21.67 -3.36 -1.26
C ASN A 198 22.91 -3.36 -2.16
N LEU A 199 23.94 -2.60 -1.78
CA LEU A 199 25.17 -2.44 -2.57
C LEU A 199 26.14 -3.64 -2.46
N ASN A 200 25.83 -4.62 -1.62
CA ASN A 200 26.65 -5.82 -1.43
C ASN A 200 26.28 -6.97 -2.37
N ASP A 201 25.19 -6.85 -3.14
CA ASP A 201 24.98 -7.69 -4.32
C ASP A 201 25.85 -7.13 -5.45
N ARG A 202 27.13 -7.50 -5.43
CA ARG A 202 27.94 -7.51 -6.65
C ARG A 202 27.32 -8.55 -7.57
N GLY A 203 26.33 -8.13 -8.35
CA GLY A 203 25.75 -8.94 -9.40
C GLY A 203 26.87 -9.53 -10.23
N THR A 204 26.98 -10.85 -10.23
CA THR A 204 27.58 -11.57 -11.34
C THR A 204 26.68 -11.35 -12.55
N ARG A 205 26.96 -10.30 -13.31
CA ARG A 205 26.77 -10.21 -14.76
C ARG A 205 27.84 -9.29 -15.35
#